data_AF-A0A2E2K5H6-F1
#
_entry.id   AF-A0A2E2K5H6-F1
#
_cell.length_a   1.000
_cell.length_b   1.000
_cell.length_c   1.000
_cell.angle_alpha   90.00
_cell.angle_beta   90.00
_cell.angle_gamma   90.00
#
_symmetry.space_group_name_H-M   'P 1'
#
loop_
_entity.id
_entity.type
_entity.pdbx_description
1 polymer ?
#
loop_
_entity_poly.entity_id
_entity_poly.type
_entity_poly.pdbx_seq_one_letter_code
_entity_poly.pdbx_strand_id
1 'polypeptide(L)'
;MNKLVIFLVLASVSPLSGCATYVYRTDGGAEGVYPAVKTDFNMMDYVLNAHGGSPASIAIPAVILLAIDVPVSAVIDTVLLPYDVLKK
;
A
#
# COMPACT_ATOMS: atom_id res chain seq x y z
N MET A 1 -8.88 -3.88 30.28
CA MET A 1 -7.50 -3.93 29.73
C MET A 1 -7.45 -4.35 28.25
N ASN A 2 -8.21 -5.34 27.77
CA ASN A 2 -8.15 -5.76 26.35
C ASN A 2 -8.47 -4.67 25.30
N LYS A 3 -9.48 -3.83 25.52
CA LYS A 3 -9.91 -2.85 24.50
C LYS A 3 -8.87 -1.77 24.20
N LEU A 4 -8.10 -1.35 25.22
CA LEU A 4 -7.07 -0.32 25.08
C LEU A 4 -5.86 -0.84 24.30
N VAL A 5 -5.44 -2.08 24.58
CA VAL A 5 -4.33 -2.74 23.87
C VAL A 5 -4.70 -2.97 22.41
N ILE A 6 -5.92 -3.42 22.12
CA ILE A 6 -6.43 -3.57 20.75
C ILE A 6 -6.39 -2.22 20.02
N PHE A 7 -6.88 -1.14 20.64
CA PHE A 7 -6.90 0.18 20.03
C PHE A 7 -5.47 0.72 19.76
N LEU A 8 -4.54 0.48 20.68
CA LEU A 8 -3.14 0.87 20.53
C LEU A 8 -2.45 0.09 19.40
N VAL A 9 -2.74 -1.21 19.26
CA VAL A 9 -2.22 -2.04 18.17
C VAL A 9 -2.80 -1.59 16.82
N LEU A 10 -4.10 -1.33 16.73
CA LEU A 10 -4.72 -0.80 15.52
C LEU A 10 -4.16 0.60 15.14
N ALA A 11 -3.94 1.47 16.12
CA ALA A 11 -3.33 2.78 15.91
C ALA A 11 -1.83 2.71 15.53
N SER A 12 -1.13 1.64 15.87
CA SER A 12 0.25 1.41 15.41
C SER A 12 0.33 0.82 14.00
N VAL A 13 -0.74 0.20 13.51
CA VAL A 13 -0.82 -0.37 12.14
C VAL A 13 -1.35 0.66 11.14
N SER A 14 -2.16 1.63 11.58
CA SER A 14 -2.66 2.69 10.70
C SER A 14 -1.59 3.52 9.96
N PRO A 15 -0.39 3.84 10.52
CA PRO A 15 0.65 4.52 9.75
C PRO A 15 1.44 3.59 8.80
N LEU A 16 1.26 2.27 8.89
CA LEU A 16 1.89 1.29 7.98
C LEU A 16 1.03 1.00 6.74
N SER A 17 -0.20 1.52 6.69
CA SER A 17 -1.14 1.36 5.59
C SER A 17 -1.48 2.70 4.95
N GLY A 18 -1.65 2.73 3.63
CA GLY A 18 -1.94 3.89 2.80
C GLY A 18 -0.71 4.56 2.20
N CYS A 19 0.47 3.94 2.27
CA CYS A 19 1.70 4.52 1.73
C CYS A 19 1.62 4.65 0.21
N ALA A 20 1.09 3.64 -0.49
CA ALA A 20 0.88 3.73 -1.92
C ALA A 20 -0.18 4.77 -2.33
N THR A 21 -1.21 4.97 -1.50
CA THR A 21 -2.20 6.04 -1.71
C THR A 21 -1.55 7.42 -1.62
N TYR A 22 -0.70 7.64 -0.61
CA TYR A 22 0.05 8.88 -0.46
C TYR A 22 0.96 9.12 -1.66
N VAL A 23 1.77 8.12 -2.02
CA VAL A 23 2.71 8.20 -3.15
C VAL A 23 1.99 8.53 -4.46
N TYR A 24 0.83 7.91 -4.75
CA TYR A 24 0.04 8.28 -5.92
C TYR A 24 -0.39 9.75 -5.90
N ARG A 25 -0.88 10.22 -4.75
CA ARG A 25 -1.48 11.56 -4.60
C ARG A 25 -0.47 12.69 -4.56
N THR A 26 0.75 12.45 -4.08
CA THR A 26 1.76 13.50 -3.89
C THR A 26 2.90 13.45 -4.89
N ASP A 27 3.35 12.25 -5.29
CA ASP A 27 4.57 12.04 -6.07
C ASP A 27 4.31 11.53 -7.50
N GLY A 28 3.05 11.31 -7.89
CA GLY A 28 2.70 10.88 -9.24
C GLY A 28 2.92 9.38 -9.47
N GLY A 29 2.18 8.57 -8.70
CA GLY A 29 2.18 7.11 -8.80
C GLY A 29 1.46 6.57 -10.06
N ALA A 30 1.14 5.28 -10.07
CA ALA A 30 0.57 4.61 -11.24
C ALA A 30 -0.82 5.17 -11.60
N GLU A 31 -1.03 5.58 -12.85
CA GLU A 31 -2.30 6.15 -13.31
C GLU A 31 -3.36 5.11 -13.72
N GLY A 32 -4.62 5.54 -13.74
CA GLY A 32 -5.77 4.77 -14.25
C GLY A 32 -6.68 4.21 -13.15
N VAL A 33 -7.37 3.10 -13.47
CA VAL A 33 -8.27 2.42 -12.52
C VAL A 33 -7.44 1.72 -11.44
N TYR A 34 -7.76 1.96 -10.17
CA TYR A 34 -7.03 1.46 -9.00
C TYR A 34 -5.54 1.88 -8.93
N PRO A 35 -5.26 3.20 -8.85
CA PRO A 35 -3.90 3.73 -8.92
C PRO A 35 -3.02 3.40 -7.69
N ALA A 36 -3.57 3.40 -6.47
CA ALA A 36 -2.82 3.04 -5.27
C ALA A 36 -2.47 1.55 -5.27
N VAL A 37 -3.42 0.68 -5.63
CA VAL A 37 -3.18 -0.77 -5.73
C VAL A 37 -2.10 -1.09 -6.76
N LYS A 38 -2.11 -0.42 -7.92
CA LYS A 38 -1.03 -0.58 -8.91
C LYS A 38 0.32 -0.14 -8.37
N THR A 39 0.34 0.94 -7.59
CA THR A 39 1.57 1.44 -6.98
C THR A 39 2.14 0.42 -5.99
N ASP A 40 1.31 -0.25 -5.18
CA ASP A 40 1.73 -1.35 -4.30
C ASP A 40 2.39 -2.48 -5.10
N PHE A 41 1.74 -2.96 -6.17
CA PHE A 41 2.28 -4.04 -6.99
C PHE A 41 3.59 -3.66 -7.69
N ASN A 42 3.71 -2.43 -8.19
CA ASN A 42 4.94 -1.93 -8.79
C ASN A 42 6.09 -1.88 -7.77
N MET A 43 5.82 -1.47 -6.53
CA MET A 43 6.81 -1.47 -5.47
C MET A 43 7.22 -2.90 -5.06
N MET A 44 6.26 -3.83 -5.00
CA MET A 44 6.56 -5.24 -4.72
C MET A 44 7.48 -5.83 -5.79
N ASP A 45 7.17 -5.58 -7.06
CA ASP A 45 7.98 -6.05 -8.20
C ASP A 45 9.37 -5.42 -8.19
N TYR A 46 9.47 -4.10 -7.98
CA TYR A 46 10.75 -3.41 -7.86
C TYR A 46 11.62 -4.00 -6.75
N VAL A 47 11.04 -4.22 -5.57
CA VAL A 47 11.77 -4.74 -4.41
C VAL A 47 12.20 -6.19 -4.61
N LEU A 48 11.36 -7.02 -5.21
CA LEU A 48 11.68 -8.42 -5.54
C LEU A 48 12.79 -8.50 -6.59
N ASN A 49 12.70 -7.71 -7.66
CA ASN A 49 13.70 -7.68 -8.72
C ASN A 49 15.04 -7.09 -8.26
N ALA A 50 15.03 -6.06 -7.41
CA ALA A 50 16.25 -5.43 -6.90
C ALA A 50 17.04 -6.32 -5.93
N HIS A 51 16.40 -7.29 -5.27
CA HIS A 51 17.00 -8.09 -4.20
C HIS A 51 16.93 -9.61 -4.43
N GLY A 52 16.46 -10.02 -5.61
CA GLY A 52 16.48 -11.43 -6.06
C GLY A 52 15.65 -12.38 -5.20
N GLY A 53 14.66 -11.88 -4.44
CA GLY A 53 13.75 -12.70 -3.63
C GLY A 53 14.42 -13.53 -2.52
N SER A 54 15.67 -13.25 -2.15
CA SER A 54 16.36 -14.01 -1.11
C SER A 54 15.69 -13.82 0.26
N PRO A 55 15.45 -14.88 1.06
CA PRO A 55 14.85 -14.76 2.39
C PRO A 55 15.65 -13.94 3.40
N ALA A 56 16.96 -13.80 3.16
CA ALA A 56 17.84 -12.96 3.96
C ALA A 56 17.86 -11.49 3.48
N SER A 57 17.21 -11.17 2.36
CA SER A 57 17.13 -9.81 1.83
C SER A 57 15.95 -9.05 2.45
N ILE A 58 16.04 -7.72 2.45
CA ILE A 58 14.96 -6.83 2.90
C ILE A 58 13.68 -6.98 2.05
N ALA A 59 13.75 -7.71 0.94
CA ALA A 59 12.66 -7.88 0.00
C ALA A 59 11.47 -8.64 0.58
N ILE A 60 11.71 -9.77 1.27
CA ILE A 60 10.60 -10.57 1.81
C ILE A 60 9.81 -9.76 2.87
N PRO A 61 10.45 -9.13 3.87
CA PRO A 61 9.74 -8.28 4.82
C PRO A 61 9.00 -7.11 4.14
N ALA A 62 9.62 -6.44 3.17
CA ALA A 62 9.00 -5.32 2.47
C ALA A 62 7.79 -5.74 1.62
N VAL A 63 7.85 -6.89 0.95
CA VAL A 63 6.73 -7.45 0.18
C VAL A 63 5.56 -7.83 1.08
N ILE A 64 5.83 -8.36 2.29
CA ILE A 64 4.77 -8.65 3.27
C ILE A 64 4.07 -7.35 3.70
N LEU A 65 4.82 -6.29 3.96
CA LEU A 65 4.25 -4.99 4.33
C LEU A 65 3.40 -4.41 3.20
N LEU A 66 3.90 -4.45 1.96
CA LEU A 66 3.14 -4.00 0.78
C LEU A 66 1.88 -4.84 0.54
N ALA A 67 1.95 -6.16 0.76
CA ALA A 67 0.78 -7.04 0.63
C ALA A 67 -0.31 -6.73 1.68
N ILE A 68 0.07 -6.25 2.87
CA ILE A 68 -0.87 -5.77 3.89
C ILE A 68 -1.46 -4.41 3.50
N ASP A 69 -0.74 -3.60 2.72
CA ASP A 69 -1.23 -2.30 2.24
C ASP A 69 -2.27 -2.44 1.12
N VAL A 70 -2.13 -3.45 0.24
CA VAL A 70 -3.01 -3.68 -0.92
C VAL A 70 -4.52 -3.62 -0.59
N PRO A 71 -5.05 -4.29 0.46
CA PRO A 71 -6.46 -4.18 0.82
C PRO A 71 -6.89 -2.76 1.18
N VAL A 72 -6.04 -1.99 1.86
CA VAL A 72 -6.33 -0.61 2.25
C VAL A 72 -6.31 0.29 1.02
N SER A 73 -5.29 0.16 0.17
CA SER A 73 -5.23 0.81 -1.14
C SER A 73 -6.45 0.49 -2.00
N ALA A 74 -6.93 -0.76 -2.01
CA ALA A 74 -8.11 -1.16 -2.79
C ALA A 74 -9.40 -0.51 -2.27
N VAL A 75 -9.56 -0.37 -0.96
CA VAL A 75 -10.71 0.34 -0.37
C VAL A 75 -10.66 1.82 -0.74
N ILE A 76 -9.50 2.46 -0.59
CA ILE A 76 -9.34 3.88 -0.90
C ILE A 76 -9.55 4.15 -2.39
N ASP A 77 -8.94 3.35 -3.25
CA ASP A 77 -9.13 3.44 -4.70
C ASP A 77 -10.59 3.21 -5.08
N THR A 78 -11.30 2.27 -4.46
CA THR A 78 -12.74 2.07 -4.73
C THR A 78 -13.57 3.28 -4.34
N VAL A 79 -13.28 3.89 -3.18
CA VAL A 79 -13.98 5.11 -2.70
C VAL A 79 -13.71 6.28 -3.63
N LEU A 80 -12.49 6.38 -4.16
CA LEU A 80 -12.04 7.52 -4.95
C LEU A 80 -12.12 7.28 -6.46
N LEU A 81 -12.51 6.08 -6.88
CA LEU A 81 -12.69 5.69 -8.27
C LEU A 81 -13.60 6.66 -9.05
N PRO A 82 -14.75 7.13 -8.50
CA PRO A 82 -15.58 8.10 -9.22
C PRO A 82 -14.85 9.42 -9.47
N TYR A 83 -14.07 9.89 -8.48
CA TYR A 83 -13.28 11.11 -8.61
C TYR A 83 -12.15 10.93 -9.62
N ASP A 84 -11.42 9.81 -9.55
CA ASP A 84 -10.30 9.53 -10.44
C ASP A 84 -10.75 9.32 -11.91
N VAL A 85 -11.95 8.78 -12.14
CA VAL A 85 -12.56 8.66 -13.48
C VAL A 85 -13.02 10.01 -14.02
N LEU A 86 -13.57 10.89 -13.18
CA LEU A 86 -14.08 12.20 -13.60
C LEU A 86 -12.99 13.26 -13.75
N LYS A 87 -11.85 13.09 -13.07
CA LYS A 87 -10.68 13.98 -13.18
C LYS A 87 -9.88 13.71 -14.47
N LYS A 88 -10.13 12.59 -15.14
CA LYS A 88 -9.40 12.15 -16.33
C LYS A 88 -9.76 12.96 -17.58
#